data_AF-A0A7K8K1U1-F1
#
_entry.id   AF-A0A7K8K1U1-F1
#
_cell.length_a   1.000
_cell.length_b   1.000
_cell.length_c   1.000
_cell.angle_alpha   90.00
_cell.angle_beta   90.00
_cell.angle_gamma   90.00
#
_symmetry.space_group_name_H-M   'P 1'
#
loop_
_entity.id
_entity.type
_entity.pdbx_description
1 polymer ?
#
loop_
_entity_poly.entity_id
_entity_poly.type
_entity_poly.pdbx_seq_one_letter_code
_entity_poly.pdbx_strand_id
1 'polypeptide(L)'
;CETCSEEEAKYRCPRCMKYSCSLLCVKKHKLALSCNGVRDKTAFVPVNEFTDLNLLSDYRFLEDVGRTADAAARYPTMHSPATKKLLYCLRNKARKCNIDLRTLPVGFTKRRENSTTFNFTEKKFYWHLKLVFPHCHAEYILKGVPDDKTLTDILKPYIDPVETDPVVCQRLKIYTMSPQSDVQILMKIENRKQNSVRYNELDASRSLLDNLKGKIIIEYPTLFVVLKTLKNDMVVLGQ
;
A
#
# COMPACT_ATOMS: atom_id res chain seq x y z
N CYS A 1 -3.49 14.99 -32.98
CA CYS A 1 -3.91 14.61 -31.60
C CYS A 1 -4.13 13.11 -31.55
N GLU A 2 -3.49 12.36 -30.66
CA GLU A 2 -3.61 10.89 -30.61
C GLU A 2 -4.90 10.40 -29.90
N THR A 3 -5.79 11.31 -29.53
CA THR A 3 -7.03 10.99 -28.80
C THR A 3 -8.29 11.25 -29.63
N CYS A 4 -8.32 12.29 -30.45
CA CYS A 4 -9.43 12.57 -31.37
C CYS A 4 -9.03 12.46 -32.85
N SER A 5 -7.74 12.50 -33.20
CA SER A 5 -7.24 12.50 -34.59
C SER A 5 -7.76 13.63 -35.50
N GLU A 6 -8.54 14.57 -34.98
CA GLU A 6 -9.12 15.69 -35.73
C GLU A 6 -8.17 16.90 -35.81
N GLU A 7 -7.52 17.22 -34.69
CA GLU A 7 -6.75 18.46 -34.52
C GLU A 7 -5.27 18.18 -34.25
N GLU A 8 -4.40 19.14 -34.58
CA GLU A 8 -2.97 19.06 -34.23
C GLU A 8 -2.76 19.01 -32.72
N ALA A 9 -1.75 18.25 -32.28
CA ALA A 9 -1.46 18.10 -30.87
C ALA A 9 -0.78 19.35 -30.29
N LYS A 10 -1.28 19.83 -29.14
CA LYS A 10 -0.76 21.01 -28.43
C LYS A 10 -0.07 20.66 -27.10
N TYR A 11 -0.44 19.53 -26.51
CA TYR A 11 0.03 19.10 -25.19
C TYR A 11 0.57 17.68 -25.24
N ARG A 12 1.53 17.38 -24.35
CA ARG A 12 2.11 16.05 -24.18
C ARG A 12 2.00 15.62 -22.71
N CYS A 13 1.46 14.43 -22.47
CA CYS A 13 1.31 13.90 -21.11
C CYS A 13 2.68 13.46 -20.55
N PRO A 14 3.10 13.92 -19.35
CA PRO A 14 4.44 13.60 -18.83
C PRO A 14 4.57 12.17 -18.26
N ARG A 15 3.45 11.44 -18.09
CA ARG A 15 3.45 10.02 -17.65
C ARG A 15 3.61 9.06 -18.82
N CYS A 16 2.70 9.15 -19.80
CA CYS A 16 2.60 8.20 -20.91
C CYS A 16 3.04 8.77 -22.26
N MET A 17 3.52 10.02 -22.29
CA MET A 17 3.99 10.72 -23.49
C MET A 17 2.95 10.94 -24.59
N LYS A 18 1.67 10.60 -24.35
CA LYS A 18 0.57 10.75 -25.29
C LYS A 18 0.30 12.21 -25.66
N TYR A 19 0.09 12.46 -26.94
CA TYR A 19 -0.13 13.79 -27.50
C TYR A 19 -1.63 14.14 -27.60
N SER A 20 -2.02 15.34 -27.17
CA SER A 20 -3.43 15.79 -27.10
C SER A 20 -3.60 17.24 -27.57
N CYS A 21 -4.75 17.58 -28.17
CA CYS A 21 -5.04 18.94 -28.66
C CYS A 21 -5.75 19.84 -27.64
N SER A 22 -6.47 19.27 -26.67
CA SER A 22 -7.35 20.01 -25.75
C SER A 22 -7.50 19.31 -24.40
N LEU A 23 -8.03 20.02 -23.40
CA LEU A 23 -8.30 19.47 -22.05
C LEU A 23 -9.25 18.26 -22.09
N LEU A 24 -10.24 18.25 -23.00
CA LEU A 24 -11.13 17.11 -23.17
C LEU A 24 -10.35 15.87 -23.63
N CYS A 25 -9.43 16.02 -24.58
CA CYS A 25 -8.55 14.94 -25.02
C CYS A 25 -7.57 14.51 -23.91
N VAL A 26 -7.10 15.43 -23.07
CA VAL A 26 -6.30 15.10 -21.89
C VAL A 26 -7.10 14.23 -20.92
N LYS A 27 -8.34 14.62 -20.58
CA LYS A 27 -9.18 13.84 -19.65
C LYS A 27 -9.58 12.48 -20.23
N LYS A 28 -9.95 12.44 -21.52
CA LYS A 28 -10.36 11.21 -22.22
C LYS A 28 -9.26 10.15 -22.20
N HIS A 29 -8.01 10.51 -22.51
CA HIS A 29 -6.94 9.49 -22.47
C HIS A 29 -6.56 9.09 -21.04
N LYS A 30 -6.61 10.02 -20.07
CA LYS A 30 -6.35 9.69 -18.66
C LYS A 30 -7.32 8.63 -18.16
N LEU A 31 -8.60 8.73 -18.55
CA LEU A 31 -9.61 7.75 -18.21
C LEU A 31 -9.44 6.43 -18.97
N ALA A 32 -9.20 6.50 -20.29
CA ALA A 32 -9.07 5.30 -21.12
C ALA A 32 -7.82 4.45 -20.79
N LEU A 33 -6.72 5.10 -20.39
CA LEU A 33 -5.45 4.43 -20.08
C LEU A 33 -5.17 4.33 -18.58
N SER A 34 -6.13 4.67 -17.72
CA SER A 34 -5.93 4.76 -16.27
C SER A 34 -4.67 5.55 -15.88
N CYS A 35 -4.40 6.64 -16.60
CA CYS A 35 -3.17 7.43 -16.49
C CYS A 35 -3.37 8.61 -15.53
N ASN A 36 -2.57 8.68 -14.47
CA ASN A 36 -2.60 9.78 -13.51
C ASN A 36 -2.02 11.11 -14.08
N GLY A 37 -1.27 11.04 -15.18
CA GLY A 37 -0.62 12.19 -15.81
C GLY A 37 0.52 12.81 -15.02
N VAL A 38 1.10 12.07 -14.05
CA VAL A 38 2.26 12.51 -13.26
C VAL A 38 3.49 11.70 -13.71
N ARG A 39 4.59 12.38 -14.08
CA ARG A 39 5.82 11.73 -14.53
C ARG A 39 6.31 10.70 -13.50
N ASP A 40 6.70 9.51 -13.97
CA ASP A 40 7.45 8.58 -13.13
C ASP A 40 8.89 9.08 -12.97
N LYS A 41 9.22 9.65 -11.81
CA LYS A 41 10.59 10.10 -11.51
C LYS A 41 11.55 8.93 -11.26
N THR A 42 11.02 7.74 -10.98
CA THR A 42 11.78 6.56 -10.52
C THR A 42 11.75 5.40 -11.51
N ALA A 43 11.33 5.66 -12.76
CA ALA A 43 11.34 4.65 -13.80
C ALA A 43 12.77 4.13 -14.02
N PHE A 44 12.91 2.81 -14.13
CA PHE A 44 14.19 2.19 -14.43
C PHE A 44 14.68 2.59 -15.82
N VAL A 45 15.96 2.96 -15.90
CA VAL A 45 16.65 3.25 -17.15
C VAL A 45 17.91 2.38 -17.17
N PRO A 46 18.08 1.50 -18.17
CA PRO A 46 19.26 0.68 -18.25
C PRO A 46 20.50 1.54 -18.54
N VAL A 47 21.66 1.08 -18.08
CA VAL A 47 22.90 1.87 -18.04
C VAL A 47 23.33 2.34 -19.44
N ASN A 48 23.06 1.54 -20.47
CA ASN A 48 23.34 1.86 -21.87
C ASN A 48 22.50 3.03 -22.42
N GLU A 49 21.34 3.30 -21.84
CA GLU A 49 20.41 4.39 -22.22
C GLU A 49 20.46 5.55 -21.22
N PHE A 50 21.33 5.48 -20.21
CA PHE A 50 21.43 6.49 -19.16
C PHE A 50 22.18 7.72 -19.67
N THR A 51 21.47 8.84 -19.81
CA THR A 51 22.02 10.12 -20.32
C THR A 51 22.22 11.15 -19.21
N ASP A 52 22.92 12.25 -19.50
CA ASP A 52 23.09 13.37 -18.57
C ASP A 52 21.76 13.98 -18.10
N LEU A 53 20.70 13.91 -18.93
CA LEU A 53 19.36 14.35 -18.55
C LEU A 53 18.75 13.46 -17.46
N ASN A 54 19.06 12.16 -17.46
CA ASN A 54 18.65 11.22 -16.41
C ASN A 54 19.39 11.56 -15.12
N LEU A 55 20.71 11.78 -15.19
CA LEU A 55 21.51 12.19 -14.04
C LEU A 55 20.99 13.49 -13.40
N LEU A 56 20.70 14.51 -14.20
CA LEU A 56 20.13 15.77 -13.70
C LEU A 56 18.74 15.57 -13.08
N SER A 57 17.92 14.71 -13.68
CA SER A 57 16.61 14.33 -13.12
C SER A 57 16.75 13.69 -11.75
N ASP A 58 17.69 12.75 -11.61
CA ASP A 58 17.95 12.03 -10.36
C ASP A 58 18.54 12.96 -9.29
N TYR A 59 19.48 13.83 -9.65
CA TYR A 59 20.02 14.86 -8.76
C TYR A 59 18.90 15.75 -8.20
N ARG A 60 18.04 16.29 -9.08
CA ARG A 60 16.91 17.14 -8.66
C ARG A 60 15.91 16.37 -7.79
N PHE A 61 15.67 15.10 -8.09
CA PHE A 61 14.84 14.25 -7.26
C PHE A 61 15.42 14.09 -5.85
N LEU A 62 16.73 13.83 -5.73
CA LEU A 62 17.41 13.73 -4.43
C LEU A 62 17.36 15.05 -3.65
N GLU A 63 17.54 16.19 -4.32
CA GLU A 63 17.36 17.50 -3.68
C GLU A 63 15.93 17.74 -3.20
N ASP A 64 14.92 17.42 -4.02
CA ASP A 64 13.50 17.55 -3.65
C ASP A 64 13.17 16.68 -2.42
N VAL A 65 13.67 15.44 -2.40
CA VAL A 65 13.53 14.51 -1.27
C VAL A 65 14.23 15.07 -0.04
N GLY A 66 15.44 15.59 -0.18
CA GLY A 66 16.21 16.23 0.89
C GLY A 66 15.46 17.42 1.50
N ARG A 67 14.94 18.32 0.66
CA ARG A 67 14.11 19.47 1.10
C ARG A 67 12.86 19.01 1.86
N THR A 68 12.19 17.98 1.36
CA THR A 68 10.98 17.42 2.00
C THR A 68 11.30 16.79 3.36
N ALA A 69 12.40 16.04 3.45
CA ALA A 69 12.85 15.42 4.69
C ALA A 69 13.29 16.47 5.73
N ASP A 70 14.01 17.51 5.32
CA ASP A 70 14.41 18.64 6.16
C ASP A 70 13.19 19.39 6.69
N ALA A 71 12.22 19.71 5.82
CA ALA A 71 10.96 20.31 6.23
C ALA A 71 10.22 19.45 7.26
N ALA A 72 10.16 18.13 7.04
CA ALA A 72 9.55 17.19 7.98
C ALA A 72 10.29 17.13 9.32
N ALA A 73 11.63 17.18 9.32
CA ALA A 73 12.46 17.14 10.52
C ALA A 73 12.28 18.38 11.40
N ARG A 74 12.01 19.54 10.79
CA ARG A 74 11.74 20.79 11.53
C ARG A 74 10.40 20.82 12.26
N TYR A 75 9.49 19.87 12.02
CA TYR A 75 8.21 19.86 12.73
C TYR A 75 8.40 19.53 14.22
N PRO A 76 7.93 20.40 15.15
CA PRO A 76 8.14 20.22 16.60
C PRO A 76 7.60 18.89 17.16
N THR A 77 6.56 18.35 16.53
CA THR A 77 5.95 17.05 16.90
C THR A 77 6.92 15.87 16.76
N MET A 78 7.99 16.01 15.96
CA MET A 78 8.99 14.96 15.73
C MET A 78 9.91 14.74 16.95
N HIS A 79 10.03 15.74 17.83
CA HIS A 79 10.96 15.72 18.96
C HIS A 79 10.30 15.41 20.32
N SER A 80 8.97 15.25 20.38
CA SER A 80 8.27 14.99 21.64
C SER A 80 8.80 13.73 22.36
N PRO A 81 9.36 13.85 23.57
CA PRO A 81 9.84 12.70 24.35
C PRO A 81 8.73 11.69 24.66
N ALA A 82 7.50 12.17 24.88
CA ALA A 82 6.34 11.34 25.15
C ALA A 82 6.01 10.41 23.97
N THR A 83 6.01 10.96 22.75
CA THR A 83 5.76 10.17 21.52
C THR A 83 6.86 9.13 21.31
N LYS A 84 8.12 9.49 21.54
CA LYS A 84 9.26 8.55 21.46
C LYS A 84 9.12 7.40 22.47
N LYS A 85 8.74 7.71 23.71
CA LYS A 85 8.49 6.73 24.77
C LYS A 85 7.34 5.78 24.39
N LEU A 86 6.23 6.32 23.87
CA LEU A 86 5.09 5.53 23.41
C LEU A 86 5.50 4.56 22.28
N LEU A 87 6.21 5.05 21.27
CA LEU A 87 6.68 4.23 20.14
C LEU A 87 7.68 3.17 20.58
N TYR A 88 8.58 3.51 21.50
CA TYR A 88 9.48 2.54 22.10
C TYR A 88 8.71 1.43 22.83
N CYS A 89 7.69 1.79 23.61
CA CYS A 89 6.84 0.83 24.30
C CYS A 89 6.09 -0.09 23.32
N LEU A 90 5.46 0.48 22.29
CA LEU A 90 4.76 -0.27 21.24
C LEU A 90 5.70 -1.28 20.55
N ARG A 91 6.90 -0.84 20.14
CA ARG A 91 7.90 -1.72 19.52
C ARG A 91 8.35 -2.84 20.46
N ASN A 92 8.57 -2.53 21.73
CA ASN A 92 8.95 -3.54 22.72
C ASN A 92 7.84 -4.57 22.97
N LYS A 93 6.57 -4.14 22.96
CA LYS A 93 5.43 -5.06 23.06
C LYS A 93 5.32 -5.95 21.82
N ALA A 94 5.51 -5.38 20.62
CA ALA A 94 5.51 -6.14 19.38
C ALA A 94 6.63 -7.20 19.37
N ARG A 95 7.84 -6.84 19.83
CA ARG A 95 8.95 -7.79 19.98
C ARG A 95 8.63 -8.94 20.93
N LYS A 96 7.93 -8.69 22.05
CA LYS A 96 7.46 -9.76 22.96
C LYS A 96 6.47 -10.71 22.29
N CYS A 97 5.72 -10.22 21.31
CA CYS A 97 4.83 -11.02 20.46
C CYS A 97 5.55 -11.62 19.24
N ASN A 98 6.89 -11.56 19.17
CA ASN A 98 7.69 -11.98 18.01
C ASN A 98 7.33 -11.26 16.70
N ILE A 99 7.03 -9.96 16.78
CA ILE A 99 6.74 -9.08 15.63
C ILE A 99 7.82 -7.99 15.56
N ASP A 100 8.48 -7.84 14.41
CA ASP A 100 9.40 -6.71 14.17
C ASP A 100 8.62 -5.49 13.68
N LEU A 101 8.11 -4.71 14.62
CA LEU A 101 7.42 -3.45 14.34
C LEU A 101 8.44 -2.31 14.15
N ARG A 102 8.42 -1.70 12.96
CA ARG A 102 9.23 -0.54 12.59
C ARG A 102 8.35 0.68 12.39
N THR A 103 8.86 1.83 12.81
CA THR A 103 8.16 3.12 12.68
C THR A 103 8.90 4.00 11.68
N LEU A 104 8.15 4.66 10.79
CA LEU A 104 8.60 5.66 9.85
C LEU A 104 8.68 7.05 10.52
N PRO A 105 9.50 7.97 9.97
CA PRO A 105 9.49 9.38 10.38
C PRO A 105 8.11 10.04 10.23
N VAL A 106 7.85 11.10 11.00
CA VAL A 106 6.54 11.78 11.08
C VAL A 106 6.06 12.35 9.73
N GLY A 107 6.98 12.71 8.84
CA GLY A 107 6.66 13.25 7.51
C GLY A 107 5.96 12.25 6.58
N PHE A 108 6.04 10.94 6.87
CA PHE A 108 5.42 9.92 6.03
C PHE A 108 3.91 9.86 6.26
N THR A 109 3.12 9.82 5.19
CA THR A 109 1.65 9.67 5.23
C THR A 109 1.24 8.43 6.02
N LYS A 110 1.92 7.31 5.78
CA LYS A 110 1.70 6.05 6.51
C LYS A 110 1.86 6.21 8.03
N ARG A 111 2.80 7.06 8.49
CA ARG A 111 2.97 7.35 9.93
C ARG A 111 1.83 8.20 10.46
N ARG A 112 1.39 9.21 9.70
CA ARG A 112 0.30 10.12 10.08
C ARG A 112 -1.06 9.44 10.16
N GLU A 113 -1.30 8.47 9.29
CA GLU A 113 -2.55 7.70 9.25
C GLU A 113 -2.61 6.60 10.30
N ASN A 114 -1.45 6.15 10.81
CA ASN A 114 -1.38 5.02 11.72
C ASN A 114 -2.13 5.29 13.02
N SER A 115 -3.15 4.47 13.28
CA SER A 115 -3.93 4.49 14.52
C SER A 115 -3.71 3.24 15.38
N THR A 116 -2.61 2.51 15.16
CA THR A 116 -2.30 1.29 15.92
C THR A 116 -1.99 1.63 17.37
N THR A 117 -2.66 0.96 18.30
CA THR A 117 -2.48 1.14 19.75
C THR A 117 -2.33 -0.22 20.45
N PHE A 118 -1.90 -0.18 21.71
CA PHE A 118 -1.80 -1.36 22.56
C PHE A 118 -2.56 -1.10 23.86
N ASN A 119 -3.50 -1.98 24.19
CA ASN A 119 -4.24 -1.94 25.44
C ASN A 119 -3.45 -2.71 26.51
N PHE A 120 -3.02 -2.01 27.55
CA PHE A 120 -2.21 -2.59 28.63
C PHE A 120 -2.99 -3.51 29.56
N THR A 121 -4.28 -3.23 29.75
CA THR A 121 -5.17 -4.03 30.60
C THR A 121 -5.43 -5.38 29.97
N GLU A 122 -5.83 -5.38 28.70
CA GLU A 122 -6.13 -6.61 27.95
C GLU A 122 -4.88 -7.31 27.40
N LYS A 123 -3.75 -6.60 27.37
CA LYS A 123 -2.49 -7.04 26.75
C LYS A 123 -2.64 -7.39 25.25
N LYS A 124 -3.48 -6.64 24.54
CA LYS A 124 -3.80 -6.85 23.12
C LYS A 124 -3.45 -5.63 22.27
N PHE A 125 -3.08 -5.88 21.02
CA PHE A 125 -2.97 -4.84 20.01
C PHE A 125 -4.32 -4.54 19.37
N TYR A 126 -4.51 -3.27 19.08
CA TYR A 126 -5.58 -2.75 18.23
C TYR A 126 -4.93 -2.16 17.00
N TRP A 127 -4.90 -2.94 15.92
CA TRP A 127 -4.18 -2.62 14.71
C TRP A 127 -4.94 -1.62 13.84
N HIS A 128 -4.19 -0.70 13.25
CA HIS A 128 -4.57 -0.11 11.98
C HIS A 128 -4.31 -1.16 10.90
N LEU A 129 -5.24 -1.39 9.98
CA LEU A 129 -5.12 -2.43 8.96
C LEU A 129 -5.52 -1.85 7.61
N LYS A 130 -4.68 -2.03 6.60
CA LYS A 130 -5.01 -1.67 5.22
C LYS A 130 -5.33 -2.95 4.45
N LEU A 131 -6.54 -3.04 3.88
CA LEU A 131 -6.93 -4.08 2.94
C LEU A 131 -6.79 -3.54 1.53
N VAL A 132 -6.17 -4.32 0.65
CA VAL A 132 -6.00 -4.01 -0.77
C VAL A 132 -6.62 -5.17 -1.55
N PHE A 133 -7.50 -4.84 -2.49
CA PHE A 133 -8.13 -5.73 -3.43
C PHE A 133 -7.64 -5.35 -4.84
N PRO A 134 -6.50 -5.92 -5.29
CA PRO A 134 -5.85 -5.50 -6.52
C PRO A 134 -6.76 -5.61 -7.75
N HIS A 135 -7.56 -6.67 -7.81
CA HIS A 135 -8.42 -6.99 -8.95
C HIS A 135 -9.54 -5.95 -9.17
N CYS A 136 -9.97 -5.29 -8.09
CA CYS A 136 -10.99 -4.24 -8.13
C CYS A 136 -10.40 -2.83 -8.00
N HIS A 137 -9.07 -2.69 -7.92
CA HIS A 137 -8.39 -1.44 -7.59
C HIS A 137 -9.02 -0.78 -6.35
N ALA A 138 -9.33 -1.60 -5.33
CA ALA A 138 -10.03 -1.18 -4.15
C ALA A 138 -9.17 -1.26 -2.90
N GLU A 139 -9.27 -0.25 -2.05
CA GLU A 139 -8.53 -0.16 -0.79
C GLU A 139 -9.49 0.24 0.33
N TYR A 140 -9.31 -0.39 1.49
CA TYR A 140 -10.10 -0.13 2.69
C TYR A 140 -9.17 -0.03 3.90
N ILE A 141 -9.49 0.86 4.83
CA ILE A 141 -8.74 1.08 6.06
C ILE A 141 -9.63 0.73 7.23
N LEU A 142 -9.15 -0.20 8.06
CA LEU A 142 -9.79 -0.56 9.32
C LEU A 142 -8.95 -0.02 10.47
N LYS A 143 -9.62 0.59 11.46
CA LYS A 143 -8.98 1.14 12.64
C LYS A 143 -9.42 0.34 13.86
N GLY A 144 -8.46 0.04 14.74
CA GLY A 144 -8.76 -0.62 16.01
C GLY A 144 -9.15 -2.09 15.86
N VAL A 145 -8.53 -2.80 14.91
CA VAL A 145 -8.77 -4.24 14.72
C VAL A 145 -8.06 -5.03 15.83
N PRO A 146 -8.79 -5.79 16.68
CA PRO A 146 -8.17 -6.61 17.71
C PRO A 146 -7.26 -7.69 17.11
N ASP A 147 -6.15 -7.99 17.79
CA ASP A 147 -5.15 -8.94 17.30
C ASP A 147 -5.57 -10.41 17.45
N ASP A 148 -6.55 -10.72 18.28
CA ASP A 148 -7.13 -12.05 18.47
C ASP A 148 -8.19 -12.42 17.42
N LYS A 149 -8.71 -11.45 16.68
CA LYS A 149 -9.70 -11.68 15.62
C LYS A 149 -9.10 -12.48 14.46
N THR A 150 -9.84 -13.45 13.92
CA THR A 150 -9.39 -14.23 12.75
C THR A 150 -9.43 -13.39 11.48
N LEU A 151 -8.61 -13.74 10.49
CA LEU A 151 -8.65 -13.05 9.20
C LEU A 151 -9.96 -13.27 8.46
N THR A 152 -10.59 -14.45 8.58
CA THR A 152 -11.94 -14.70 8.06
C THR A 152 -12.95 -13.72 8.66
N ASP A 153 -12.98 -13.52 9.98
CA ASP A 153 -13.91 -12.60 10.62
C ASP A 153 -13.63 -11.13 10.27
N ILE A 154 -12.37 -10.79 9.97
CA ILE A 154 -11.98 -9.44 9.51
C ILE A 154 -12.48 -9.19 8.10
N LEU A 155 -12.42 -10.20 7.23
CA LEU A 155 -12.80 -10.09 5.82
C LEU A 155 -14.29 -10.34 5.55
N LYS A 156 -15.01 -10.95 6.50
CA LYS A 156 -16.44 -11.25 6.39
C LYS A 156 -17.27 -10.06 5.87
N PRO A 157 -17.13 -8.83 6.37
CA PRO A 157 -17.90 -7.66 5.89
C PRO A 157 -17.57 -7.18 4.47
N TYR A 158 -16.59 -7.80 3.80
CA TYR A 158 -16.14 -7.43 2.45
C TYR A 158 -16.35 -8.54 1.43
N ILE A 159 -16.36 -9.80 1.87
CA ILE A 159 -16.41 -10.98 1.00
C ILE A 159 -17.76 -11.71 1.14
N ASP A 160 -18.38 -11.67 2.32
CA ASP A 160 -19.63 -12.38 2.58
C ASP A 160 -20.82 -11.67 1.91
N PRO A 161 -21.56 -12.32 0.99
CA PRO A 161 -22.68 -11.70 0.30
C PRO A 161 -23.81 -11.21 1.22
N VAL A 162 -23.91 -11.77 2.43
CA VAL A 162 -24.99 -11.46 3.39
C VAL A 162 -24.61 -10.30 4.30
N GLU A 163 -23.36 -10.23 4.75
CA GLU A 163 -22.89 -9.19 5.68
C GLU A 163 -22.29 -7.96 5.01
N THR A 164 -21.98 -8.04 3.71
CA THR A 164 -21.33 -6.95 2.99
C THR A 164 -22.33 -5.84 2.62
N ASP A 165 -21.93 -4.58 2.86
CA ASP A 165 -22.68 -3.40 2.41
C ASP A 165 -22.91 -3.44 0.88
N PRO A 166 -24.10 -3.08 0.36
CA PRO A 166 -24.40 -3.19 -1.08
C PRO A 166 -23.42 -2.46 -2.00
N VAL A 167 -22.87 -1.31 -1.57
CA VAL A 167 -21.91 -0.52 -2.36
C VAL A 167 -20.56 -1.24 -2.40
N VAL A 168 -20.12 -1.79 -1.27
CA VAL A 168 -18.90 -2.58 -1.18
C VAL A 168 -19.03 -3.88 -1.96
N CYS A 169 -20.17 -4.56 -1.84
CA CYS A 169 -20.49 -5.79 -2.56
C CYS A 169 -20.44 -5.59 -4.08
N GLN A 170 -21.01 -4.49 -4.58
CA GLN A 170 -20.93 -4.16 -6.01
C GLN A 170 -19.50 -3.92 -6.47
N ARG A 171 -18.68 -3.23 -5.66
CA ARG A 171 -17.28 -2.95 -5.98
C ARG A 171 -16.40 -4.19 -5.90
N LEU A 172 -16.70 -5.12 -5.00
CA LEU A 172 -15.96 -6.35 -4.74
C LEU A 172 -16.65 -7.60 -5.31
N LYS A 173 -17.56 -7.43 -6.28
CA LYS A 173 -18.43 -8.49 -6.81
C LYS A 173 -17.68 -9.77 -7.21
N ILE A 174 -16.49 -9.64 -7.78
CA ILE A 174 -15.66 -10.79 -8.16
C ILE A 174 -15.25 -11.66 -6.96
N TYR A 175 -15.03 -11.05 -5.80
CA TYR A 175 -14.65 -11.75 -4.57
C TYR A 175 -15.87 -12.37 -3.90
N THR A 176 -17.00 -11.65 -3.89
CA THR A 176 -18.26 -12.13 -3.31
C THR A 176 -18.87 -13.29 -4.10
N MET A 177 -18.71 -13.30 -5.43
CA MET A 177 -19.21 -14.37 -6.30
C MET A 177 -18.27 -15.58 -6.37
N SER A 178 -17.04 -15.46 -5.89
CA SER A 178 -16.06 -16.55 -5.90
C SER A 178 -16.17 -17.40 -4.65
N PRO A 179 -15.88 -18.72 -4.73
CA PRO A 179 -15.75 -19.56 -3.54
C PRO A 179 -14.73 -18.98 -2.55
N GLN A 180 -15.01 -19.05 -1.25
CA GLN A 180 -14.07 -18.61 -0.22
C GLN A 180 -12.73 -19.37 -0.27
N SER A 181 -12.75 -20.61 -0.78
CA SER A 181 -11.54 -21.43 -1.02
C SER A 181 -10.56 -20.81 -2.02
N ASP A 182 -11.05 -19.92 -2.88
CA ASP A 182 -10.26 -19.31 -3.95
C ASP A 182 -9.64 -17.98 -3.51
N VAL A 183 -10.04 -17.48 -2.34
CA VAL A 183 -9.49 -16.26 -1.74
C VAL A 183 -8.19 -16.61 -1.02
N GLN A 184 -7.11 -15.94 -1.41
CA GLN A 184 -5.83 -15.94 -0.72
C GLN A 184 -5.57 -14.57 -0.10
N ILE A 185 -4.99 -14.59 1.10
CA ILE A 185 -4.61 -13.39 1.83
C ILE A 185 -3.09 -13.34 1.85
N LEU A 186 -2.54 -12.27 1.28
CA LEU A 186 -1.10 -12.11 1.11
C LEU A 186 -0.60 -10.88 1.88
N MET A 187 0.62 -10.94 2.39
CA MET A 187 1.30 -9.79 3.00
C MET A 187 2.69 -9.62 2.37
N LYS A 188 3.00 -8.41 1.92
CA LYS A 188 4.31 -8.11 1.32
C LYS A 188 5.43 -8.38 2.31
N ILE A 189 6.52 -8.97 1.82
CA ILE A 189 7.73 -9.21 2.59
C ILE A 189 8.62 -7.98 2.52
N GLU A 190 8.94 -7.43 3.69
CA GLU A 190 9.80 -6.25 3.82
C GLU A 190 11.29 -6.64 3.90
N ASN A 191 12.17 -5.68 3.58
CA ASN A 191 13.65 -5.80 3.64
C ASN A 191 14.29 -6.92 2.80
N ARG A 192 13.77 -7.17 1.58
CA ARG A 192 14.44 -8.08 0.65
C ARG A 192 15.59 -7.41 -0.10
N LYS A 193 16.61 -8.19 -0.41
CA LYS A 193 17.71 -7.78 -1.31
C LYS A 193 17.14 -7.47 -2.72
N GLN A 194 17.71 -6.47 -3.38
CA GLN A 194 17.37 -6.07 -4.76
C GLN A 194 15.91 -5.64 -4.99
N ASN A 195 15.20 -5.20 -3.95
CA ASN A 195 13.78 -4.77 -4.03
C ASN A 195 12.83 -5.81 -4.64
N SER A 196 13.20 -7.10 -4.63
CA SER A 196 12.33 -8.16 -5.17
C SER A 196 11.02 -8.20 -4.37
N VAL A 197 9.89 -7.94 -5.03
CA VAL A 197 8.57 -7.99 -4.38
C VAL A 197 8.15 -9.45 -4.25
N ARG A 198 8.02 -9.93 -3.02
CA ARG A 198 7.45 -11.24 -2.71
C ARG A 198 6.45 -11.12 -1.57
N TYR A 199 5.58 -12.12 -1.47
CA TYR A 199 4.49 -12.15 -0.52
C TYR A 199 4.55 -13.39 0.37
N ASN A 200 4.14 -13.24 1.63
CA ASN A 200 3.78 -14.33 2.52
C ASN A 200 2.29 -14.61 2.38
N GLU A 201 1.92 -15.88 2.23
CA GLU A 201 0.53 -16.30 2.39
C GLU A 201 0.17 -16.33 3.88
N LEU A 202 -1.01 -15.81 4.20
CA LEU A 202 -1.58 -15.78 5.54
C LEU A 202 -2.71 -16.80 5.63
N ASP A 203 -2.85 -17.41 6.80
CA ASP A 203 -3.88 -18.39 7.08
C ASP A 203 -5.16 -17.68 7.55
N ALA A 204 -6.23 -17.81 6.76
CA ALA A 204 -7.52 -17.19 7.04
C ALA A 204 -8.13 -17.61 8.39
N SER A 205 -7.90 -18.86 8.78
CA SER A 205 -8.47 -19.46 10.00
C SER A 205 -7.80 -18.99 11.29
N ARG A 206 -6.57 -18.45 11.20
CA ARG A 206 -5.79 -18.03 12.36
C ARG A 206 -6.04 -16.57 12.72
N SER A 207 -5.74 -16.25 13.98
CA SER A 207 -5.79 -14.87 14.48
C SER A 207 -4.86 -13.94 13.70
N LEU A 208 -5.15 -12.66 13.71
CA LEU A 208 -4.28 -11.62 13.16
C LEU A 208 -2.89 -11.69 13.84
N LEU A 209 -2.84 -11.84 15.15
CA LEU A 209 -1.60 -11.96 15.92
C LEU A 209 -0.72 -13.11 15.43
N ASP A 210 -1.30 -14.31 15.27
CA ASP A 210 -0.57 -15.49 14.83
C ASP A 210 -0.04 -15.34 13.41
N ASN A 211 -0.84 -14.72 12.54
CA ASN A 211 -0.43 -14.40 11.18
C ASN A 211 0.70 -13.36 11.15
N LEU A 212 0.78 -12.44 12.11
CA LEU A 212 1.82 -11.41 12.14
C LEU A 212 3.13 -11.87 12.81
N LYS A 213 3.11 -12.94 13.61
CA LYS A 213 4.30 -13.53 14.23
C LYS A 213 5.38 -13.85 13.19
N GLY A 214 6.63 -13.52 13.54
CA GLY A 214 7.82 -13.71 12.70
C GLY A 214 7.91 -12.76 11.51
N LYS A 215 6.97 -11.81 11.36
CA LYS A 215 6.95 -10.87 10.23
C LYS A 215 7.44 -9.49 10.64
N ILE A 216 7.90 -8.75 9.64
CA ILE A 216 8.32 -7.35 9.76
C ILE A 216 7.14 -6.48 9.32
N ILE A 217 6.75 -5.53 10.18
CA ILE A 217 5.65 -4.60 9.91
C ILE A 217 6.20 -3.19 9.95
N ILE A 218 5.97 -2.41 8.89
CA ILE A 218 6.30 -0.98 8.85
C ILE A 218 5.02 -0.19 9.12
N GLU A 219 4.95 0.48 10.27
CA GLU A 219 3.79 1.18 10.85
C GLU A 219 2.59 0.28 11.17
N TYR A 220 2.00 -0.32 10.14
CA TYR A 220 0.83 -1.15 10.22
C TYR A 220 0.77 -2.16 9.07
N PRO A 221 0.12 -3.33 9.28
CA PRO A 221 -0.01 -4.37 8.26
C PRO A 221 -0.86 -3.93 7.05
N THR A 222 -0.46 -4.39 5.87
CA THR A 222 -1.20 -4.23 4.62
C THR A 222 -1.45 -5.62 4.04
N LEU A 223 -2.73 -6.00 3.95
CA LEU A 223 -3.16 -7.31 3.47
C LEU A 223 -3.69 -7.17 2.05
N PHE A 224 -3.22 -8.04 1.18
CA PHE A 224 -3.65 -8.15 -0.20
C PHE A 224 -4.61 -9.34 -0.31
N VAL A 225 -5.86 -9.06 -0.66
CA VAL A 225 -6.87 -10.10 -0.87
C VAL A 225 -6.93 -10.38 -2.37
N VAL A 226 -6.56 -11.59 -2.76
CA VAL A 226 -6.45 -12.00 -4.17
C VAL A 226 -7.16 -13.31 -4.42
N LEU A 227 -7.70 -13.47 -5.63
CA LEU A 227 -8.22 -14.75 -6.09
C LEU A 227 -7.09 -15.58 -6.70
N LYS A 228 -7.02 -16.87 -6.36
CA LYS A 228 -6.03 -17.84 -6.89
C LYS A 228 -5.96 -17.84 -8.40
N THR A 229 -7.11 -17.72 -9.05
CA THR A 229 -7.27 -17.73 -10.52
C THR A 229 -6.68 -16.50 -11.21
N LEU A 230 -6.47 -15.40 -10.49
CA LEU A 230 -6.02 -14.11 -11.03
C LEU A 230 -4.64 -13.69 -10.49
N LYS A 231 -3.85 -14.63 -9.95
CA LYS A 231 -2.60 -14.36 -9.20
C LYS A 231 -1.39 -13.95 -10.06
N ASN A 232 -1.56 -13.74 -11.38
CA ASN A 232 -0.47 -13.77 -12.38
C ASN A 232 0.79 -12.94 -12.06
N ASP A 233 0.70 -11.84 -11.31
CA ASP A 233 1.84 -10.96 -11.01
C ASP A 233 2.37 -11.05 -9.56
N MET A 234 1.77 -11.85 -8.68
CA MET A 234 2.14 -11.93 -7.26
C MET A 234 2.90 -13.19 -6.89
N VAL A 235 4.23 -13.06 -6.76
CA VAL A 235 5.12 -14.17 -6.37
C VAL A 235 5.04 -14.43 -4.86
N VAL A 236 4.47 -15.58 -4.48
CA VAL A 236 4.39 -16.03 -3.08
C VAL A 236 5.63 -16.85 -2.72
N LEU A 237 6.20 -16.63 -1.53
CA LEU A 237 7.29 -17.44 -1.02
C LEU A 237 6.79 -18.82 -0.57
N GLY A 238 7.45 -19.88 -1.03
CA GLY A 238 7.18 -21.26 -0.61
C GLY A 238 6.32 -22.07 -1.59
N GLN A 239 6.01 -21.52 -2.76
CA GLN A 239 5.56 -22.25 -3.95
C GLN A 239 6.69 -22.35 -4.97
#